data_AF-A0AAP9KDY6-F1
#
_entry.id   AF-A0AAP9KDY6-F1
#
_cell.length_a   1.000
_cell.length_b   1.000
_cell.length_c   1.000
_cell.angle_alpha   90.00
_cell.angle_beta   90.00
_cell.angle_gamma   90.00
#
_symmetry.space_group_name_H-M   'P 1'
#
loop_
_entity.id
_entity.type
_entity.pdbx_description
1 polymer ?
#
loop_
_entity_poly.entity_id
_entity_poly.type
_entity_poly.pdbx_seq_one_letter_code
_entity_poly.pdbx_strand_id
1 'polypeptide(L)'
;MSTYYITCSLGVFSFFFFSGWTFFELYEDSLKVKKVSLITNELSLDSTKTMVMFNDSEVIQIKKGSMNHRFLVYMFEHSNKDIPISNLYTEAKIPHDTYINKLLANTQLPKFIRDNAFKLTNNSIRLITKLQQ
;
A
#
# COMPACT_ATOMS: atom_id res chain seq x y z
N MET A 1 30.37 -15.69 58.79
CA MET A 1 30.28 -14.40 58.08
C MET A 1 30.02 -14.71 56.61
N SER A 2 28.81 -14.41 56.15
CA SER A 2 28.33 -14.29 54.76
C SER A 2 28.66 -15.39 53.73
N THR A 3 27.85 -16.45 53.70
CA THR A 3 27.76 -17.42 52.57
C THR A 3 26.45 -17.27 51.78
N TYR A 4 25.83 -16.07 51.81
CA TYR A 4 24.45 -15.86 51.33
C TYR A 4 24.30 -14.91 50.13
N TYR A 5 25.38 -14.62 49.39
CA TYR A 5 25.33 -13.62 48.31
C TYR A 5 25.45 -14.17 46.88
N ILE A 6 25.46 -15.49 46.67
CA ILE A 6 25.68 -16.07 45.34
C ILE A 6 24.44 -16.79 44.77
N THR A 7 23.36 -16.98 45.55
CA THR A 7 22.19 -17.73 45.08
C THR A 7 20.99 -16.88 44.61
N CYS A 8 21.07 -15.54 44.62
CA CYS A 8 19.96 -14.68 44.20
C CYS A 8 20.09 -14.03 42.81
N SER A 9 21.20 -14.18 42.08
CA SER A 9 21.37 -13.56 40.76
C SER A 9 21.17 -14.50 39.56
N LEU A 10 20.97 -15.81 39.79
CA LEU A 10 20.75 -16.81 38.75
C LEU A 10 19.27 -17.20 38.52
N GLY A 11 18.34 -16.51 39.19
CA GLY A 11 16.91 -16.85 39.17
C GLY A 11 16.01 -15.97 38.28
N VAL A 12 16.49 -14.85 37.71
CA VAL A 12 15.57 -13.82 37.17
C VAL A 12 15.75 -13.51 35.67
N PHE A 13 16.79 -14.00 34.99
CA PHE A 13 16.99 -13.65 33.57
C PHE A 13 16.73 -14.77 32.54
N SER A 14 16.31 -15.96 32.98
CA SER A 14 16.02 -17.07 32.06
C SER A 14 14.60 -17.05 31.48
N PHE A 15 13.72 -16.15 31.92
CA PHE A 15 12.29 -16.16 31.54
C PHE A 15 11.89 -15.20 30.41
N PHE A 16 12.83 -14.42 29.86
CA PHE A 16 12.50 -13.52 28.74
C PHE A 16 12.79 -14.09 27.35
N PHE A 17 13.49 -15.22 27.24
CA PHE A 17 13.87 -15.77 25.94
C PHE A 17 12.87 -16.77 25.34
N PHE A 18 11.96 -17.34 26.13
CA PHE A 18 10.98 -18.30 25.61
C PHE A 18 9.60 -17.70 25.29
N SER A 19 9.27 -16.51 25.79
CA SER A 19 8.02 -15.82 25.46
C SER A 19 8.08 -15.03 24.15
N GLY A 20 9.28 -14.78 23.60
CA GLY A 20 9.44 -14.06 22.34
C GLY A 20 9.07 -14.88 21.10
N TRP A 21 9.39 -16.18 21.09
CA TRP A 21 9.18 -17.02 19.90
C TRP A 21 7.70 -17.34 19.68
N THR A 22 6.96 -17.67 20.75
CA THR A 22 5.52 -17.93 20.67
C THR A 22 4.71 -16.67 20.31
N PHE A 23 5.20 -15.48 20.69
CA PHE A 23 4.56 -14.21 20.32
C PHE A 23 4.87 -13.80 18.86
N PHE A 24 6.07 -14.10 18.37
CA PHE A 24 6.43 -13.85 16.98
C PHE A 24 5.64 -14.74 16.00
N GLU A 25 5.44 -16.01 16.35
CA GLU A 25 4.67 -16.95 15.52
C GLU A 25 3.17 -16.63 15.54
N LEU A 26 2.62 -16.16 16.68
CA LEU A 26 1.26 -15.61 16.75
C LEU A 26 1.11 -14.26 16.00
N TYR A 27 2.17 -13.45 15.91
CA TYR A 27 2.17 -12.22 15.13
C TYR A 27 2.22 -12.51 13.62
N GLU A 28 3.00 -13.51 13.21
CA GLU A 28 3.06 -13.96 11.83
C GLU A 28 1.77 -14.69 11.40
N ASP A 29 1.16 -15.47 12.28
CA ASP A 29 -0.14 -16.09 12.05
C ASP A 29 -1.29 -15.07 12.09
N SER A 30 -1.25 -14.04 12.93
CA SER A 30 -2.26 -12.95 12.86
C SER A 30 -2.07 -12.08 11.62
N LEU A 31 -0.85 -11.92 11.09
CA LEU A 31 -0.61 -11.34 9.77
C LEU A 31 -1.08 -12.26 8.64
N LYS A 32 -0.89 -13.58 8.73
CA LYS A 32 -1.38 -14.57 7.76
C LYS A 32 -2.90 -14.70 7.80
N VAL A 33 -3.54 -14.75 8.96
CA VAL A 33 -5.01 -14.83 9.12
C VAL A 33 -5.67 -13.52 8.69
N LYS A 34 -5.01 -12.37 8.89
CA LYS A 34 -5.42 -11.09 8.29
C LYS A 34 -5.19 -11.04 6.76
N LYS A 35 -4.23 -11.82 6.24
CA LYS A 35 -3.97 -12.01 4.80
C LYS A 35 -4.82 -13.13 4.15
N VAL A 36 -5.53 -13.94 4.95
CA VAL A 36 -6.35 -15.07 4.49
C VAL A 36 -7.86 -14.74 4.50
N SER A 37 -8.28 -13.53 4.87
CA SER A 37 -9.70 -13.19 4.95
C SER A 37 -10.05 -11.85 4.31
N LEU A 38 -10.03 -11.83 2.98
CA LEU A 38 -11.05 -11.20 2.12
C LEU A 38 -10.50 -11.23 0.69
N ILE A 39 -11.16 -11.94 -0.21
CA ILE A 39 -11.04 -11.66 -1.64
C ILE A 39 -11.75 -10.31 -1.86
N THR A 40 -11.17 -9.22 -1.37
CA THR A 40 -11.59 -7.88 -1.71
C THR A 40 -10.87 -7.53 -2.99
N ASN A 41 -11.62 -7.19 -4.04
CA ASN A 41 -11.10 -6.59 -5.26
C ASN A 41 -10.56 -5.18 -4.98
N GLU A 42 -9.55 -5.12 -4.12
CA GLU A 42 -9.05 -3.90 -3.52
C GLU A 42 -7.69 -3.55 -4.13
N LEU A 43 -7.64 -2.35 -4.68
CA LEU A 43 -6.45 -1.73 -5.20
C LEU A 43 -5.82 -0.90 -4.09
N SER A 44 -4.56 -1.17 -3.76
CA SER A 44 -3.81 -0.43 -2.76
C SER A 44 -2.43 -0.02 -3.27
N LEU A 45 -1.84 0.99 -2.64
CA LEU A 45 -0.51 1.50 -2.96
C LEU A 45 0.39 1.30 -1.75
N ASP A 46 1.43 0.49 -1.90
CA ASP A 46 2.52 0.44 -0.94
C ASP A 46 3.46 1.63 -1.20
N SER A 47 3.32 2.66 -0.35
CA SER A 47 4.12 3.89 -0.43
C SER A 47 5.60 3.67 -0.08
N THR A 48 5.93 2.59 0.63
CA THR A 48 7.32 2.28 1.00
C THR A 48 8.07 1.62 -0.15
N LYS A 49 7.40 0.73 -0.89
CA LYS A 49 7.95 0.00 -2.04
C LYS A 49 7.62 0.61 -3.39
N THR A 50 6.83 1.69 -3.42
CA THR A 50 6.36 2.37 -4.63
C THR A 50 5.67 1.40 -5.60
N MET A 51 4.73 0.62 -5.05
CA MET A 51 4.18 -0.56 -5.70
C MET A 51 2.65 -0.55 -5.61
N VAL A 52 1.99 -0.87 -6.71
CA VAL A 52 0.53 -1.02 -6.75
C VAL A 52 0.20 -2.49 -6.55
N MET A 53 -0.69 -2.73 -5.59
CA MET A 53 -1.15 -4.04 -5.18
C MET A 53 -2.62 -4.21 -5.60
N PHE A 54 -2.98 -5.40 -6.05
CA PHE A 54 -4.35 -5.82 -6.28
C PHE A 54 -4.55 -7.17 -5.62
N ASN A 55 -5.50 -7.27 -4.69
CA ASN A 55 -5.79 -8.51 -3.95
C ASN A 55 -4.51 -9.10 -3.31
N ASP A 56 -3.73 -8.24 -2.64
CA ASP A 56 -2.43 -8.58 -2.01
C ASP A 56 -1.35 -9.15 -2.95
N SER A 57 -1.55 -9.02 -4.26
CA SER A 57 -0.59 -9.40 -5.29
C SER A 57 0.03 -8.17 -5.95
N GLU A 58 1.32 -8.24 -6.22
CA GLU A 58 2.04 -7.21 -6.98
C GLU A 58 1.46 -7.07 -8.38
N VAL A 59 1.06 -5.85 -8.75
CA VAL A 59 0.63 -5.55 -10.11
C VAL A 59 1.75 -4.89 -10.89
N ILE A 60 2.30 -3.81 -10.33
CA ILE A 60 3.41 -3.05 -10.92
C ILE A 60 4.29 -2.44 -9.83
N GLN A 61 5.58 -2.39 -10.11
CA GLN A 61 6.53 -1.53 -9.41
C GLN A 61 6.77 -0.27 -10.22
N ILE A 62 6.73 0.90 -9.57
CA ILE A 62 6.85 2.18 -10.25
C ILE A 62 8.09 2.90 -9.76
N LYS A 63 8.88 3.43 -10.70
CA LYS A 63 10.05 4.25 -10.35
C LYS A 63 9.64 5.46 -9.52
N LYS A 64 10.16 5.56 -8.29
CA LYS A 64 9.95 6.69 -7.37
C LYS A 64 10.25 8.03 -8.06
N GLY A 65 9.36 9.00 -7.88
CA GLY A 65 9.50 10.34 -8.45
C GLY A 65 9.18 10.47 -9.94
N SER A 66 8.91 9.36 -10.65
CA SER A 66 8.42 9.42 -12.02
C SER A 66 7.06 10.13 -12.11
N MET A 67 6.69 10.59 -13.30
CA MET A 67 5.39 11.20 -13.55
C MET A 67 4.24 10.25 -13.15
N ASN A 68 4.33 8.97 -13.53
CA ASN A 68 3.37 7.94 -13.16
C ASN A 68 3.30 7.72 -11.65
N HIS A 69 4.45 7.73 -10.96
CA HIS A 69 4.48 7.61 -9.50
C HIS A 69 3.72 8.77 -8.84
N ARG A 70 4.02 10.02 -9.22
CA ARG A 70 3.34 11.20 -8.65
C ARG A 70 1.85 11.20 -8.95
N PHE A 71 1.48 10.84 -10.18
CA PHE A 71 0.08 10.67 -10.59
C PHE A 71 -0.63 9.63 -9.71
N LEU A 72 -0.08 8.42 -9.59
CA LEU A 72 -0.71 7.35 -8.83
C LEU A 72 -0.79 7.68 -7.33
N VAL A 73 0.30 8.17 -6.72
CA VAL A 73 0.29 8.62 -5.31
C VAL A 73 -0.85 9.60 -5.07
N TYR A 74 -0.98 10.63 -5.90
CA TYR A 74 -2.03 11.63 -5.73
C TYR A 74 -3.44 11.04 -5.88
N MET A 75 -3.63 10.12 -6.83
CA MET A 75 -4.92 9.44 -7.03
C MET A 75 -5.29 8.54 -5.84
N PHE A 76 -4.33 7.86 -5.21
CA PHE A 76 -4.56 7.03 -4.03
C PHE A 76 -4.84 7.87 -2.78
N GLU A 77 -4.13 8.98 -2.57
CA GLU A 77 -4.38 9.94 -1.49
C GLU A 77 -5.79 10.54 -1.55
N HIS A 78 -6.31 10.73 -2.76
CA HIS A 78 -7.65 11.27 -3.02
C HIS A 78 -8.62 10.19 -3.53
N SER A 79 -8.40 8.94 -3.12
CA SER A 79 -9.24 7.82 -3.54
C SER A 79 -10.71 8.07 -3.22
N ASN A 80 -11.58 7.56 -4.10
CA ASN A 80 -13.04 7.68 -4.04
C ASN A 80 -13.58 9.12 -4.09
N LYS A 81 -12.76 10.11 -4.44
CA LYS A 81 -13.18 11.50 -4.67
C LYS A 81 -13.04 11.87 -6.14
N ASP A 82 -13.91 12.77 -6.60
CA ASP A 82 -13.78 13.41 -7.90
C ASP A 82 -12.72 14.53 -7.83
N ILE A 83 -11.70 14.41 -8.67
CA ILE A 83 -10.58 15.33 -8.74
C ILE A 83 -10.66 16.08 -10.06
N PRO A 84 -10.74 17.42 -10.06
CA PRO A 84 -10.62 18.20 -11.30
C PRO A 84 -9.28 17.93 -11.99
N ILE A 85 -9.31 17.71 -13.31
CA ILE A 85 -8.09 17.42 -14.09
C ILE A 85 -7.05 18.54 -13.93
N SER A 86 -7.49 19.80 -13.89
CA SER A 86 -6.60 20.95 -13.63
C SER A 86 -5.84 20.82 -12.31
N ASN A 87 -6.52 20.43 -11.24
CA ASN A 87 -5.94 20.33 -9.90
C ASN A 87 -4.97 19.16 -9.83
N LEU A 88 -5.34 18.01 -10.44
CA LEU A 88 -4.44 16.87 -10.57
C LEU A 88 -3.11 17.28 -11.21
N TYR A 89 -3.16 18.06 -12.29
CA TYR A 89 -1.94 18.41 -13.03
C TYR A 89 -1.04 19.34 -12.24
N THR A 90 -1.62 20.33 -11.57
CA THR A 90 -0.88 21.26 -10.71
C THR A 90 -0.24 20.51 -9.53
N GLU A 91 -1.02 19.74 -8.77
CA GLU A 91 -0.56 19.10 -7.54
C GLU A 91 0.41 17.94 -7.80
N ALA A 92 0.12 17.09 -8.79
CA ALA A 92 1.01 15.99 -9.19
C ALA A 92 2.17 16.45 -10.10
N LYS A 93 2.28 17.76 -10.38
CA LYS A 93 3.30 18.39 -11.22
C LYS A 93 3.39 17.74 -12.61
N ILE A 94 2.24 17.48 -13.23
CA ILE A 94 2.11 16.89 -14.56
C ILE A 94 2.05 18.04 -15.59
N PRO A 95 2.84 17.98 -16.68
CA PRO A 95 2.77 18.96 -17.75
C PRO A 95 1.36 19.08 -18.36
N HIS A 96 0.84 20.30 -18.54
CA HIS A 96 -0.52 20.57 -19.04
C HIS A 96 -0.77 20.11 -20.48
N ASP A 97 0.28 19.88 -21.26
CA ASP A 97 0.23 19.30 -22.61
C ASP A 97 0.06 17.77 -22.60
N THR A 98 0.18 17.13 -21.43
CA THR A 98 0.02 15.67 -21.32
C THR A 98 -1.45 15.30 -21.43
N TYR A 99 -1.78 14.37 -22.33
CA TYR A 99 -3.14 13.84 -22.44
C TYR A 99 -3.42 12.80 -21.35
N ILE A 100 -4.51 12.95 -20.58
CA ILE A 100 -4.81 12.10 -19.40
C ILE A 100 -4.92 10.61 -19.75
N ASN A 101 -5.53 10.27 -20.90
CA ASN A 101 -5.62 8.87 -21.32
C ASN A 101 -4.24 8.29 -21.66
N LYS A 102 -3.32 9.11 -22.18
CA LYS A 102 -1.94 8.70 -22.44
C LYS A 102 -1.19 8.49 -21.12
N LEU A 103 -1.41 9.37 -20.13
CA LEU A 103 -0.85 9.20 -18.79
C LEU A 103 -1.31 7.88 -18.15
N LEU A 104 -2.62 7.59 -18.19
CA LEU A 104 -3.18 6.33 -17.72
C LEU A 104 -2.59 5.12 -18.45
N ALA A 105 -2.49 5.18 -19.78
CA ALA A 105 -1.90 4.11 -20.57
C ALA A 105 -0.43 3.84 -20.17
N ASN A 106 0.32 4.91 -19.89
CA ASN A 106 1.73 4.86 -19.51
C ASN A 106 1.97 4.32 -18.09
N THR A 107 0.94 4.22 -17.23
CA THR A 107 1.10 3.65 -15.87
C THR A 107 1.48 2.17 -15.87
N GLN A 108 1.38 1.47 -17.02
CA GLN A 108 1.60 0.03 -17.15
C GLN A 108 0.64 -0.83 -16.31
N LEU A 109 -0.40 -0.24 -15.72
CA LEU A 109 -1.45 -1.00 -15.06
C LEU A 109 -2.16 -1.91 -16.08
N PRO A 110 -2.52 -3.15 -15.70
CA PRO A 110 -3.36 -4.02 -16.49
C PRO A 110 -4.62 -3.30 -16.96
N LYS A 111 -5.00 -3.54 -18.21
CA LYS A 111 -6.14 -2.86 -18.84
C LYS A 111 -7.42 -2.97 -18.00
N PHE A 112 -7.69 -4.16 -17.44
CA PHE A 112 -8.82 -4.38 -16.53
C PHE A 112 -8.83 -3.43 -15.33
N ILE A 113 -7.67 -3.19 -14.69
CA ILE A 113 -7.59 -2.28 -13.54
C ILE A 113 -7.80 -0.84 -14.00
N ARG A 114 -7.21 -0.42 -15.14
CA ARG A 114 -7.40 0.95 -15.64
C ARG A 114 -8.86 1.26 -15.92
N ASP A 115 -9.54 0.38 -16.64
CA ASP A 115 -10.91 0.60 -17.13
C ASP A 115 -11.94 0.58 -15.97
N ASN A 116 -11.65 -0.16 -14.90
CA ASN A 116 -12.54 -0.29 -13.74
C ASN A 116 -12.21 0.69 -12.61
N ALA A 117 -10.93 0.93 -12.33
CA ALA A 117 -10.49 1.76 -11.21
C ALA A 117 -10.54 3.25 -11.54
N PHE A 118 -10.21 3.66 -12.77
CA PHE A 118 -10.16 5.07 -13.15
C PHE A 118 -11.42 5.46 -13.92
N LYS A 119 -12.26 6.30 -13.30
CA LYS A 119 -13.43 6.88 -13.95
C LYS A 119 -13.13 8.30 -14.35
N LEU A 120 -13.11 8.53 -15.65
CA LEU A 120 -12.94 9.84 -16.27
C LEU A 120 -14.31 10.44 -16.57
N THR A 121 -14.50 11.70 -16.20
CA THR A 121 -15.58 12.54 -16.69
C THR A 121 -15.00 13.65 -17.57
N ASN A 122 -15.84 14.54 -18.12
CA ASN A 122 -15.39 15.62 -18.99
C ASN A 122 -14.30 16.50 -18.37
N ASN A 123 -14.28 16.69 -17.05
CA ASN A 123 -13.33 17.57 -16.39
C ASN A 123 -12.78 17.06 -15.04
N SER A 124 -13.15 15.83 -14.65
CA SER A 124 -12.66 15.19 -13.44
C SER A 124 -12.18 13.77 -13.69
N ILE A 125 -11.38 13.26 -12.76
CA ILE A 125 -11.01 11.86 -12.66
C ILE A 125 -11.23 11.39 -11.22
N ARG A 126 -11.65 10.13 -11.09
CA ARG A 126 -11.84 9.48 -9.80
C ARG A 126 -11.17 8.10 -9.82
N LEU A 127 -10.46 7.78 -8.73
CA LEU A 127 -9.97 6.44 -8.46
C LEU A 127 -10.98 5.70 -7.57
N ILE A 128 -11.44 4.54 -8.01
CA ILE A 128 -12.22 3.59 -7.24
C ILE A 128 -11.26 2.50 -6.76
N THR A 129 -11.09 2.37 -5.45
CA THR A 129 -10.19 1.37 -4.86
C THR A 129 -10.84 0.02 -4.69
N LYS A 130 -12.17 -0.05 -4.58
CA LYS A 130 -12.94 -1.31 -4.51
C LYS A 130 -13.64 -1.58 -5.83
N LEU A 131 -13.10 -2.50 -6.62
CA LEU A 131 -13.65 -2.83 -7.93
C LEU A 131 -14.81 -3.82 -7.76
N GLN A 132 -16.00 -3.42 -8.23
CA GLN A 132 -17.11 -4.37 -8.36
C GLN A 132 -16.89 -5.18 -9.63
N GLN A 133 -16.78 -6.50 -9.50
CA GLN A 133 -16.75 -7.44 -10.63
C GLN A 133 -18.15 -7.63 -11.19
#